data_AF-X0Z0N8-F1
#
_entry.id   AF-X0Z0N8-F1
#
_cell.length_a   1.000
_cell.length_b   1.000
_cell.length_c   1.000
_cell.angle_alpha   90.00
_cell.angle_beta   90.00
_cell.angle_gamma   90.00
#
_symmetry.space_group_name_H-M   'P 1'
#
loop_
_entity.id
_entity.type
_entity.pdbx_description
1 polymer ?
#
loop_
_entity_poly.entity_id
_entity_poly.type
_entity_poly.pdbx_seq_one_letter_code
_entity_poly.pdbx_strand_id
1 'polypeptide(L)'
;EGFEIVEITRSDYFTGFPTINNCGQIAFDQQLGPEHADKEIFLYDNGKITRITNNAVRDRHAAVNDGGVLAWSRSTPSSPDTQVVLYREGIETILDNRRRGLSGVAINNLDYVAWSRFRQSQCPLAQDLVVWDGINVTRITPKDDFNDQSPDLNDHGWVVWGHSYNCERPWVGDIRLYRDGVTEVLPNDTSQPQVPTVNNLGQVAWLRNPGIMLWENGVAELLTDWGGTPSLNNLG
;
A
#
# COMPACT_ATOMS: atom_id res chain seq x y z
N GLU A 1 21.66 15.28 -16.84
CA GLU A 1 20.27 15.67 -16.59
C GLU A 1 20.13 16.09 -15.15
N GLY A 2 19.35 17.13 -14.88
CA GLY A 2 19.20 17.71 -13.55
C GLY A 2 17.88 17.27 -12.92
N PHE A 3 17.87 17.07 -11.62
CA PHE A 3 16.65 16.94 -10.83
C PHE A 3 16.36 18.28 -10.15
N GLU A 4 15.08 18.54 -9.87
CA GLU A 4 14.63 19.64 -9.02
C GLU A 4 14.03 19.07 -7.74
N ILE A 5 14.31 19.71 -6.61
CA ILE A 5 13.67 19.39 -5.34
C ILE A 5 12.48 20.33 -5.19
N VAL A 6 11.27 19.77 -5.25
CA VAL A 6 10.02 20.53 -5.05
C VAL A 6 9.44 20.20 -3.68
N GLU A 7 9.35 21.20 -2.81
CA GLU A 7 8.62 21.08 -1.54
C GLU A 7 7.12 21.30 -1.81
N ILE A 8 6.32 20.26 -1.64
CA ILE A 8 4.88 20.31 -1.90
C ILE A 8 4.12 20.88 -0.70
N THR A 9 4.50 20.52 0.52
CA THR A 9 3.80 20.95 1.73
C THR A 9 4.79 21.15 2.88
N ARG A 10 4.43 22.05 3.81
CA ARG A 10 5.12 22.29 5.06
C ARG A 10 4.10 22.27 6.20
N SER A 11 4.36 21.46 7.22
CA SER A 11 3.51 21.35 8.39
C SER A 11 4.38 21.27 9.65
N ASP A 12 3.90 21.88 10.74
CA ASP A 12 4.49 21.72 12.08
C ASP A 12 4.19 20.33 12.68
N TYR A 13 3.32 19.55 12.02
CA TYR A 13 2.91 18.21 12.43
C TYR A 13 3.27 17.16 11.37
N PHE A 14 3.20 15.89 11.78
CA PHE A 14 3.54 14.76 10.93
C PHE A 14 2.77 14.80 9.60
N THR A 15 3.53 14.71 8.52
CA THR A 15 3.05 14.52 7.14
C THR A 15 3.75 13.29 6.61
N GLY A 16 3.02 12.36 6.01
CA GLY A 16 3.64 11.12 5.57
C GLY A 16 2.78 10.28 4.63
N PHE A 17 3.37 9.15 4.26
CA PHE A 17 2.80 8.15 3.36
C PHE A 17 2.31 8.73 2.02
N PRO A 18 3.15 9.52 1.31
CA PRO A 18 2.78 10.01 0.00
C PRO A 18 2.71 8.85 -1.00
N THR A 19 1.72 8.91 -1.88
CA THR A 19 1.62 8.10 -3.09
C THR A 19 1.47 9.03 -4.29
N ILE A 20 1.98 8.64 -5.45
CA ILE A 20 1.96 9.44 -6.67
C ILE A 20 1.45 8.59 -7.84
N ASN A 21 0.61 9.17 -8.69
CA ASN A 21 0.15 8.54 -9.93
C ASN A 21 0.92 9.07 -11.17
N ASN A 22 0.65 8.52 -12.35
CA ASN A 22 1.31 8.92 -13.61
C ASN A 22 0.88 10.32 -14.09
N CYS A 23 -0.16 10.90 -13.49
CA CYS A 23 -0.58 12.28 -13.75
C CYS A 23 0.12 13.30 -12.85
N GLY A 24 1.01 12.87 -11.95
CA GLY A 24 1.72 13.74 -11.01
C GLY A 24 0.86 14.21 -9.84
N GLN A 25 -0.32 13.60 -9.64
CA GLN A 25 -1.12 13.84 -8.45
C GLN A 25 -0.52 13.09 -7.28
N ILE A 26 -0.48 13.73 -6.11
CA ILE A 26 0.14 13.17 -4.90
C ILE A 26 -0.88 13.16 -3.78
N ALA A 27 -1.22 11.96 -3.31
CA ALA A 27 -2.07 11.78 -2.15
C ALA A 27 -1.20 11.54 -0.91
N PHE A 28 -1.54 12.16 0.22
CA PHE A 28 -0.78 12.00 1.47
C PHE A 28 -1.68 12.23 2.69
N ASP A 29 -1.25 11.73 3.86
CA ASP A 29 -1.89 12.08 5.12
C ASP A 29 -1.10 13.11 5.92
N GLN A 30 -1.83 14.03 6.55
CA GLN A 30 -1.26 15.07 7.39
C GLN A 30 -2.05 15.17 8.70
N GLN A 31 -1.31 15.28 9.80
CA GLN A 31 -1.85 15.59 11.12
C GLN A 31 -2.11 17.10 11.23
N LEU A 32 -3.23 17.49 11.85
CA LEU A 32 -3.67 18.91 11.88
C LEU A 32 -3.55 19.59 13.25
N GLY A 33 -3.18 18.85 14.28
CA GLY A 33 -3.02 19.39 15.62
C GLY A 33 -2.17 18.49 16.50
N PRO A 34 -1.87 18.94 17.73
CA PRO A 34 -1.02 18.20 18.65
C PRO A 34 -1.66 16.87 19.09
N GLU A 35 -2.98 16.80 19.04
CA GLU A 35 -3.69 15.56 19.29
C GLU A 35 -3.47 14.61 18.11
N HIS A 36 -2.81 13.48 18.35
CA HIS A 36 -2.63 12.37 17.38
C HIS A 36 -3.93 11.78 16.84
N ALA A 37 -5.07 12.37 17.22
CA ALA A 37 -6.42 11.95 16.96
C ALA A 37 -6.96 12.37 15.61
N ASP A 38 -6.40 13.41 14.99
CA ASP A 38 -6.92 13.95 13.72
C ASP A 38 -5.84 13.91 12.63
N LYS A 39 -6.08 13.05 11.64
CA LYS A 39 -5.26 12.92 10.43
C LYS A 39 -6.20 12.91 9.25
N GLU A 40 -5.82 13.64 8.21
CA GLU A 40 -6.67 13.91 7.07
C GLU A 40 -5.92 13.64 5.76
N ILE A 41 -6.68 13.27 4.73
CA ILE A 41 -6.17 13.05 3.39
C ILE A 41 -6.12 14.37 2.64
N PHE A 42 -4.97 14.60 2.01
CA PHE A 42 -4.74 15.72 1.12
C PHE A 42 -4.36 15.21 -0.26
N LEU A 43 -4.75 15.97 -1.28
CA LEU A 43 -4.38 15.75 -2.67
C LEU A 43 -3.65 16.99 -3.18
N TYR A 44 -2.41 16.82 -3.61
CA TYR A 44 -1.73 17.78 -4.47
C TYR A 44 -2.02 17.45 -5.93
N ASP A 45 -2.46 18.45 -6.68
CA ASP A 45 -2.72 18.36 -8.11
C ASP A 45 -2.38 19.70 -8.77
N ASN A 46 -1.41 19.70 -9.70
CA ASN A 46 -1.03 20.85 -10.52
C ASN A 46 -0.81 22.15 -9.70
N GLY A 47 -0.02 22.07 -8.63
CA GLY A 47 0.32 23.23 -7.78
C GLY A 47 -0.73 23.58 -6.72
N LYS A 48 -1.86 22.85 -6.66
CA LYS A 48 -2.91 23.08 -5.67
C LYS A 48 -3.01 21.91 -4.69
N ILE A 49 -3.06 22.24 -3.40
CA ILE A 49 -3.38 21.26 -2.35
C ILE A 49 -4.86 21.38 -1.99
N THR A 50 -5.55 20.26 -1.97
CA THR A 50 -6.95 20.15 -1.53
C THR A 50 -7.03 19.18 -0.36
N ARG A 51 -7.66 19.61 0.74
CA ARG A 51 -8.03 18.71 1.84
C ARG A 51 -9.26 17.90 1.42
N ILE A 52 -9.09 16.59 1.27
CA ILE A 52 -10.15 15.66 0.82
C ILE A 52 -11.08 15.31 1.97
N THR A 53 -10.52 15.06 3.16
CA THR A 53 -11.29 14.71 4.35
C THR A 53 -11.20 15.82 5.40
N ASN A 54 -12.33 16.15 6.03
CA ASN A 54 -12.41 17.13 7.12
C ASN A 54 -13.47 16.66 8.13
N ASN A 55 -13.09 15.77 9.02
CA ASN A 55 -14.03 15.07 9.90
C ASN A 55 -13.38 14.76 11.26
N ALA A 56 -14.10 14.02 12.13
CA ALA A 56 -13.64 13.68 13.47
C ALA A 56 -12.99 12.28 13.56
N VAL A 57 -12.61 11.70 12.43
CA VAL A 57 -11.97 10.38 12.35
C VAL A 57 -10.58 10.49 11.74
N ARG A 58 -9.76 9.45 11.92
CA ARG A 58 -8.41 9.40 11.38
C ARG A 58 -8.45 8.77 10.00
N ASP A 59 -8.17 9.55 8.98
CA ASP A 59 -7.95 9.07 7.62
C ASP A 59 -6.44 9.01 7.32
N ARG A 60 -5.94 7.87 6.82
CA ARG A 60 -4.51 7.57 6.67
C ARG A 60 -4.21 6.65 5.48
N HIS A 61 -2.96 6.70 5.02
CA HIS A 61 -2.45 5.80 3.97
C HIS A 61 -3.28 5.89 2.69
N ALA A 62 -3.41 7.09 2.14
CA ALA A 62 -4.11 7.29 0.88
C ALA A 62 -3.29 6.81 -0.31
N ALA A 63 -3.95 6.12 -1.22
CA ALA A 63 -3.46 5.75 -2.54
C ALA A 63 -4.31 6.45 -3.62
N VAL A 64 -3.69 6.82 -4.73
CA VAL A 64 -4.33 7.52 -5.85
C VAL A 64 -4.01 6.80 -7.16
N ASN A 65 -5.01 6.62 -8.03
CA ASN A 65 -4.82 6.11 -9.40
C ASN A 65 -4.85 7.25 -10.44
N ASP A 66 -4.55 6.94 -11.71
CA ASP A 66 -4.47 7.93 -12.80
C ASP A 66 -5.83 8.57 -13.14
N GLY A 67 -6.94 7.96 -12.71
CA GLY A 67 -8.28 8.55 -12.79
C GLY A 67 -8.56 9.59 -11.71
N GLY A 68 -7.63 9.83 -10.78
CA GLY A 68 -7.81 10.69 -9.61
C GLY A 68 -8.72 10.07 -8.53
N VAL A 69 -8.97 8.76 -8.61
CA VAL A 69 -9.72 8.02 -7.59
C VAL A 69 -8.80 7.73 -6.41
N LEU A 70 -9.32 7.96 -5.21
CA LEU A 70 -8.57 7.78 -3.97
C LEU A 70 -9.09 6.57 -3.21
N ALA A 71 -8.19 5.85 -2.56
CA ALA A 71 -8.53 4.85 -1.55
C ALA A 71 -7.70 5.06 -0.29
N TRP A 72 -8.28 4.89 0.91
CA TRP A 72 -7.54 5.05 2.16
C TRP A 72 -8.12 4.21 3.30
N SER A 73 -7.35 4.15 4.40
CA SER A 73 -7.77 3.56 5.66
C SER A 73 -8.33 4.62 6.60
N ARG A 74 -9.50 4.33 7.20
CA ARG A 74 -10.18 5.22 8.14
C ARG A 74 -10.35 4.53 9.49
N SER A 75 -10.14 5.26 10.59
CA SER A 75 -10.34 4.73 11.94
C SER A 75 -10.90 5.78 12.88
N THR A 76 -11.86 5.39 13.72
CA THR A 76 -12.38 6.27 14.77
C THR A 76 -11.47 6.19 16.00
N PRO A 77 -11.16 7.30 16.69
CA PRO A 77 -10.39 7.25 17.94
C PRO A 77 -11.09 6.44 19.05
N SER A 78 -12.42 6.38 19.04
CA SER A 78 -13.25 5.76 20.07
C SER A 78 -13.69 4.32 19.77
N SER A 79 -13.47 3.81 18.56
CA SER A 79 -13.75 2.41 18.21
C SER A 79 -12.52 1.75 17.58
N PRO A 80 -12.26 0.47 17.89
CA PRO A 80 -11.25 -0.31 17.16
C PRO A 80 -11.64 -0.59 15.69
N ASP A 81 -12.81 -0.17 15.23
CA ASP A 81 -13.25 -0.38 13.86
C ASP A 81 -12.43 0.46 12.89
N THR A 82 -12.00 -0.20 11.83
CA THR A 82 -11.23 0.38 10.73
C THR A 82 -12.00 0.15 9.44
N GLN A 83 -11.99 1.13 8.55
CA GLN A 83 -12.68 1.09 7.27
C GLN A 83 -11.68 1.24 6.13
N VAL A 84 -12.01 0.65 4.98
CA VAL A 84 -11.38 1.00 3.70
C VAL A 84 -12.40 1.82 2.92
N VAL A 85 -12.00 3.02 2.52
CA VAL A 85 -12.85 3.97 1.82
C VAL A 85 -12.30 4.15 0.41
N LEU A 86 -13.21 4.11 -0.57
CA LEU A 86 -12.98 4.52 -1.95
C LEU A 86 -13.67 5.87 -2.17
N TYR A 87 -13.00 6.81 -2.81
CA TYR A 87 -13.53 8.13 -3.12
C TYR A 87 -13.39 8.44 -4.59
N ARG A 88 -14.52 8.71 -5.21
CA ARG A 88 -14.63 9.06 -6.63
C ARG A 88 -15.59 10.23 -6.76
N GLU A 89 -15.15 11.30 -7.41
CA GLU A 89 -16.01 12.43 -7.79
C GLU A 89 -16.83 13.01 -6.61
N GLY A 90 -16.23 13.11 -5.42
CA GLY A 90 -16.94 13.63 -4.24
C GLY A 90 -17.71 12.60 -3.44
N ILE A 91 -17.76 11.34 -3.87
CA ILE A 91 -18.56 10.29 -3.25
C ILE A 91 -17.65 9.30 -2.53
N GLU A 92 -17.88 9.12 -1.23
CA GLU A 92 -17.25 8.07 -0.43
C GLU A 92 -18.06 6.77 -0.48
N THR A 93 -17.36 5.66 -0.71
CA THR A 93 -17.89 4.29 -0.63
C THR A 93 -17.06 3.48 0.35
N ILE A 94 -17.70 2.85 1.33
CA ILE A 94 -17.03 1.97 2.28
C ILE A 94 -16.93 0.57 1.67
N LEU A 95 -15.71 0.13 1.34
CA LEU A 95 -15.44 -1.19 0.78
C LEU A 95 -15.35 -2.28 1.87
N ASP A 96 -14.89 -1.90 3.06
CA ASP A 96 -14.75 -2.81 4.20
C ASP A 96 -14.95 -2.04 5.52
N ASN A 97 -15.58 -2.66 6.51
CA ASN A 97 -15.95 -2.04 7.80
C ASN A 97 -15.76 -2.96 9.00
N ARG A 98 -14.63 -3.67 9.05
CA ARG A 98 -14.37 -4.69 10.07
C ARG A 98 -13.78 -4.12 11.35
N ARG A 99 -14.03 -4.84 12.44
CA ARG A 99 -13.47 -4.57 13.77
C ARG A 99 -12.01 -4.97 13.82
N ARG A 100 -11.13 -3.98 14.02
CA ARG A 100 -9.66 -4.05 14.12
C ARG A 100 -8.91 -4.26 12.81
N GLY A 101 -8.02 -3.30 12.53
CA GLY A 101 -6.76 -3.48 11.82
C GLY A 101 -6.88 -3.66 10.30
N LEU A 102 -7.27 -2.62 9.58
CA LEU A 102 -7.01 -2.51 8.14
C LEU A 102 -5.76 -1.65 7.93
N SER A 103 -4.84 -2.10 7.08
CA SER A 103 -3.60 -1.38 6.77
C SER A 103 -3.10 -1.69 5.36
N GLY A 104 -2.26 -0.79 4.81
CA GLY A 104 -1.69 -0.94 3.48
C GLY A 104 -2.78 -0.95 2.42
N VAL A 105 -3.18 0.23 1.93
CA VAL A 105 -4.17 0.35 0.86
C VAL A 105 -3.41 0.67 -0.42
N ALA A 106 -3.73 -0.04 -1.50
CA ALA A 106 -3.24 0.25 -2.84
C ALA A 106 -4.43 0.24 -3.81
N ILE A 107 -4.34 1.02 -4.89
CA ILE A 107 -5.37 1.15 -5.93
C ILE A 107 -4.72 1.15 -7.33
N ASN A 108 -5.35 0.48 -8.31
CA ASN A 108 -4.93 0.54 -9.72
C ASN A 108 -5.90 1.39 -10.58
N ASN A 109 -5.62 1.53 -11.88
CA ASN A 109 -6.43 2.30 -12.82
C ASN A 109 -7.75 1.61 -13.24
N LEU A 110 -7.99 0.38 -12.79
CA LEU A 110 -9.31 -0.28 -12.87
C LEU A 110 -10.14 -0.03 -11.61
N ASP A 111 -9.64 0.82 -10.70
CA ASP A 111 -10.20 1.09 -9.37
C ASP A 111 -10.22 -0.13 -8.44
N TYR A 112 -9.48 -1.19 -8.76
CA TYR A 112 -9.33 -2.31 -7.86
C TYR A 112 -8.55 -1.84 -6.65
N VAL A 113 -8.96 -2.29 -5.46
CA VAL A 113 -8.33 -1.89 -4.21
C VAL A 113 -7.84 -3.14 -3.49
N ALA A 114 -6.57 -3.16 -3.11
CA ALA A 114 -5.99 -4.21 -2.28
C ALA A 114 -5.69 -3.67 -0.88
N TRP A 115 -5.97 -4.48 0.15
CA TRP A 115 -5.61 -4.12 1.53
C TRP A 115 -5.33 -5.31 2.44
N SER A 116 -4.58 -5.04 3.51
CA SER A 116 -4.34 -6.01 4.59
C SER A 116 -5.45 -5.96 5.63
N ARG A 117 -5.96 -7.13 6.01
CA ARG A 117 -7.00 -7.33 7.02
C ARG A 117 -6.43 -8.11 8.19
N PHE A 118 -6.46 -7.50 9.37
CA PHE A 118 -6.01 -8.12 10.60
C PHE A 118 -6.88 -9.30 11.02
N ARG A 119 -6.24 -10.41 11.38
CA ARG A 119 -6.91 -11.59 11.94
C ARG A 119 -6.69 -11.74 13.43
N GLN A 120 -5.44 -11.69 13.90
CA GLN A 120 -5.13 -11.96 15.31
C GLN A 120 -3.93 -11.16 15.83
N SER A 121 -3.95 -10.90 17.14
CA SER A 121 -2.92 -10.12 17.85
C SER A 121 -1.84 -10.96 18.53
N GLN A 122 -1.99 -12.28 18.57
CA GLN A 122 -0.98 -13.17 19.17
C GLN A 122 0.09 -13.48 18.14
N CYS A 123 1.28 -13.88 18.60
CA CYS A 123 2.34 -14.28 17.67
C CYS A 123 1.91 -15.58 16.97
N PRO A 124 1.79 -15.60 15.63
CA PRO A 124 2.17 -14.53 14.69
C PRO A 124 1.05 -13.53 14.47
N LEU A 125 1.44 -12.25 14.38
CA LEU A 125 0.51 -11.20 13.94
C LEU A 125 0.05 -11.55 12.53
N ALA A 126 -1.14 -12.15 12.41
CA ALA A 126 -1.62 -12.64 11.12
C ALA A 126 -2.51 -11.58 10.47
N GLN A 127 -2.15 -11.22 9.25
CA GLN A 127 -2.95 -10.39 8.36
C GLN A 127 -3.22 -11.18 7.08
N ASP A 128 -4.43 -11.04 6.55
CA ASP A 128 -4.81 -11.57 5.24
C ASP A 128 -4.82 -10.44 4.23
N LEU A 129 -4.53 -10.74 2.96
CA LEU A 129 -4.82 -9.80 1.88
C LEU A 129 -6.15 -10.06 1.24
N VAL A 130 -6.86 -8.97 1.01
CA VAL A 130 -8.12 -8.93 0.29
C VAL A 130 -8.05 -7.92 -0.83
N VAL A 131 -8.80 -8.21 -1.90
CA VAL A 131 -8.92 -7.38 -3.10
C VAL A 131 -10.39 -7.11 -3.35
N TRP A 132 -10.72 -5.87 -3.65
CA TRP A 132 -11.98 -5.49 -4.26
C TRP A 132 -11.80 -5.31 -5.76
N ASP A 133 -12.56 -6.06 -6.57
CA ASP A 133 -12.46 -6.10 -8.04
C ASP A 133 -13.50 -5.22 -8.76
N GLY A 134 -14.05 -4.22 -8.05
CA GLY A 134 -15.21 -3.46 -8.52
C GLY A 134 -16.57 -4.03 -8.09
N ILE A 135 -16.60 -5.32 -7.70
CA ILE A 135 -17.86 -6.03 -7.38
C ILE A 135 -17.73 -6.76 -6.04
N ASN A 136 -16.72 -7.61 -5.90
CA ASN A 136 -16.55 -8.53 -4.79
C ASN A 136 -15.30 -8.19 -3.98
N VAL A 137 -15.39 -8.38 -2.66
CA VAL A 137 -14.22 -8.40 -1.78
C VAL A 137 -13.78 -9.85 -1.59
N THR A 138 -12.63 -10.21 -2.16
CA THR A 138 -12.09 -11.58 -2.16
C THR A 138 -10.78 -11.63 -1.40
N ARG A 139 -10.61 -12.67 -0.57
CA ARG A 139 -9.31 -12.94 0.06
C ARG A 139 -8.42 -13.74 -0.88
N ILE A 140 -7.20 -13.26 -1.12
CA ILE A 140 -6.23 -13.89 -2.04
C ILE A 140 -5.14 -14.68 -1.31
N THR A 141 -5.00 -14.54 0.01
CA THR A 141 -3.99 -15.26 0.80
C THR A 141 -4.55 -16.55 1.43
N PRO A 142 -3.69 -17.53 1.75
CA PRO A 142 -4.06 -18.71 2.54
C PRO A 142 -4.47 -18.38 3.99
N LYS A 143 -5.11 -19.33 4.69
CA LYS A 143 -5.36 -19.23 6.15
C LYS A 143 -4.16 -19.85 6.86
N ASP A 144 -3.07 -19.13 6.92
CA ASP A 144 -1.87 -19.58 7.63
C ASP A 144 -1.51 -18.63 8.77
N ASP A 145 -0.36 -18.86 9.36
CA ASP A 145 0.18 -18.17 10.52
C ASP A 145 1.20 -17.11 10.08
N PHE A 146 1.00 -16.51 8.91
CA PHE A 146 1.89 -15.47 8.38
C PHE A 146 1.19 -14.13 8.32
N ASN A 147 2.01 -13.11 8.20
CA ASN A 147 1.64 -11.73 8.08
C ASN A 147 1.75 -11.31 6.61
N ASP A 148 0.61 -11.20 5.93
CA ASP A 148 0.55 -10.67 4.57
C ASP A 148 0.35 -9.15 4.60
N GLN A 149 1.37 -8.40 4.18
CA GLN A 149 1.40 -6.94 4.33
C GLN A 149 1.90 -6.20 3.09
N SER A 150 1.61 -4.91 3.07
CA SER A 150 2.09 -3.96 2.05
C SER A 150 1.74 -4.44 0.64
N PRO A 151 0.43 -4.62 0.34
CA PRO A 151 0.03 -4.97 -1.00
C PRO A 151 0.37 -3.81 -1.95
N ASP A 152 0.80 -4.15 -3.15
CA ASP A 152 0.81 -3.27 -4.32
C ASP A 152 0.12 -3.99 -5.48
N LEU A 153 -0.45 -3.25 -6.43
CA LEU A 153 -1.14 -3.85 -7.56
C LEU A 153 -1.00 -3.03 -8.85
N ASN A 154 -1.02 -3.74 -9.98
CA ASN A 154 -0.97 -3.13 -11.31
C ASN A 154 -2.32 -3.20 -12.04
N ASP A 155 -2.40 -2.64 -13.25
CA ASP A 155 -3.62 -2.57 -14.07
C ASP A 155 -3.99 -3.91 -14.72
N HIS A 156 -3.15 -4.94 -14.60
CA HIS A 156 -3.50 -6.32 -14.95
C HIS A 156 -4.20 -7.05 -13.80
N GLY A 157 -4.40 -6.38 -12.65
CA GLY A 157 -4.95 -6.98 -11.45
C GLY A 157 -3.95 -7.90 -10.73
N TRP A 158 -2.67 -7.82 -11.06
CA TRP A 158 -1.63 -8.55 -10.33
C TRP A 158 -1.44 -7.88 -8.98
N VAL A 159 -1.28 -8.67 -7.93
CA VAL A 159 -1.08 -8.17 -6.57
C VAL A 159 0.21 -8.76 -6.02
N VAL A 160 1.08 -7.91 -5.46
CA VAL A 160 2.32 -8.33 -4.80
C VAL A 160 2.31 -7.94 -3.33
N TRP A 161 2.96 -8.74 -2.48
CA TRP A 161 3.02 -8.46 -1.04
C TRP A 161 4.17 -9.16 -0.33
N GLY A 162 4.49 -8.67 0.87
CA GLY A 162 5.40 -9.35 1.78
C GLY A 162 4.65 -10.37 2.64
N HIS A 163 5.16 -11.59 2.71
CA HIS A 163 4.62 -12.68 3.49
C HIS A 163 5.63 -13.11 4.55
N SER A 164 5.36 -12.82 5.83
CA SER A 164 6.37 -12.97 6.89
C SER A 164 5.89 -13.67 8.16
N TYR A 165 6.78 -14.46 8.75
CA TYR A 165 6.62 -15.08 10.05
C TYR A 165 7.47 -14.36 11.09
N ASN A 166 6.83 -13.55 11.92
CA ASN A 166 7.51 -12.66 12.87
C ASN A 166 7.73 -13.26 14.28
N CYS A 167 7.39 -14.55 14.48
CA CYS A 167 7.66 -15.23 15.75
C CYS A 167 9.05 -15.85 15.83
N GLU A 168 9.71 -16.04 14.70
CA GLU A 168 11.10 -16.47 14.64
C GLU A 168 12.06 -15.29 14.79
N ARG A 169 13.28 -15.60 15.28
CA ARG A 169 14.38 -14.64 15.41
C ARG A 169 15.65 -15.21 14.78
N PRO A 170 16.15 -14.65 13.66
CA PRO A 170 15.55 -13.58 12.86
C PRO A 170 14.18 -13.99 12.30
N TRP A 171 13.28 -13.02 12.06
CA TRP A 171 12.02 -13.30 11.38
C TRP A 171 12.31 -13.75 9.93
N VAL A 172 11.42 -14.56 9.37
CA VAL A 172 11.58 -15.09 8.01
C VAL A 172 10.40 -14.69 7.14
N GLY A 173 10.59 -14.63 5.82
CA GLY A 173 9.52 -14.30 4.89
C GLY A 173 9.93 -14.40 3.43
N ASP A 174 8.96 -14.17 2.56
CA ASP A 174 9.08 -14.17 1.11
C ASP A 174 8.24 -13.05 0.48
N ILE A 175 8.43 -12.81 -0.82
CA ILE A 175 7.56 -11.97 -1.63
C ILE A 175 6.65 -12.87 -2.44
N ARG A 176 5.37 -12.53 -2.48
CA ARG A 176 4.37 -13.27 -3.25
C ARG A 176 3.78 -12.41 -4.34
N LEU A 177 3.41 -13.06 -5.43
CA LEU A 177 2.71 -12.48 -6.57
C LEU A 177 1.44 -13.31 -6.82
N TYR A 178 0.29 -12.65 -6.82
CA TYR A 178 -0.99 -13.21 -7.25
C TYR A 178 -1.32 -12.71 -8.65
N ARG A 179 -1.48 -13.62 -9.60
CA ARG A 179 -1.92 -13.36 -10.97
C ARG A 179 -2.69 -14.55 -11.51
N ASP A 180 -3.71 -14.28 -12.32
CA ASP A 180 -4.51 -15.32 -12.99
C ASP A 180 -5.09 -16.40 -12.04
N GLY A 181 -5.43 -16.01 -10.80
CA GLY A 181 -5.99 -16.92 -9.79
C GLY A 181 -4.97 -17.76 -9.05
N VAL A 182 -3.66 -17.56 -9.29
CA VAL A 182 -2.57 -18.34 -8.70
C VAL A 182 -1.64 -17.43 -7.92
N THR A 183 -1.18 -17.90 -6.76
CA THR A 183 -0.14 -17.27 -5.96
C THR A 183 1.19 -17.99 -6.18
N GLU A 184 2.23 -17.25 -6.56
CA GLU A 184 3.60 -17.73 -6.66
C GLU A 184 4.52 -17.02 -5.65
N VAL A 185 5.57 -17.71 -5.24
CA VAL A 185 6.63 -17.15 -4.39
C VAL A 185 7.76 -16.68 -5.32
N LEU A 186 8.14 -15.40 -5.23
CA LEU A 186 9.20 -14.85 -6.06
C LEU A 186 10.58 -15.29 -5.54
N PRO A 187 11.53 -15.61 -6.45
CA PRO A 187 12.87 -16.01 -6.06
C PRO A 187 13.57 -14.89 -5.28
N ASN A 188 14.19 -15.22 -4.15
CA ASN A 188 14.95 -14.27 -3.33
C ASN A 188 16.11 -15.00 -2.64
N ASP A 189 17.22 -14.30 -2.43
CA ASP A 189 18.45 -14.83 -1.81
C ASP A 189 18.58 -14.48 -0.32
N THR A 190 17.57 -13.81 0.25
CA THR A 190 17.52 -13.43 1.66
C THR A 190 16.27 -13.97 2.36
N SER A 191 16.31 -14.09 3.69
CA SER A 191 15.16 -14.55 4.48
C SER A 191 14.20 -13.43 4.88
N GLN A 192 14.50 -12.18 4.51
CA GLN A 192 13.80 -11.00 5.02
C GLN A 192 13.44 -9.97 3.92
N PRO A 193 12.90 -10.38 2.76
CA PRO A 193 12.47 -9.42 1.75
C PRO A 193 11.21 -8.67 2.18
N GLN A 194 11.08 -7.40 1.81
CA GLN A 194 9.94 -6.55 2.20
C GLN A 194 9.59 -5.49 1.16
N VAL A 195 8.41 -4.87 1.34
CA VAL A 195 7.97 -3.67 0.61
C VAL A 195 8.04 -3.88 -0.92
N PRO A 196 7.34 -4.88 -1.46
CA PRO A 196 7.32 -5.08 -2.90
C PRO A 196 6.49 -4.00 -3.59
N THR A 197 6.79 -3.78 -4.86
CA THR A 197 6.03 -2.94 -5.78
C THR A 197 5.93 -3.62 -7.14
N VAL A 198 4.85 -3.38 -7.89
CA VAL A 198 4.61 -3.98 -9.20
C VAL A 198 4.14 -2.93 -10.21
N ASN A 199 4.62 -3.02 -11.46
CA ASN A 199 4.17 -2.15 -12.55
C ASN A 199 3.41 -2.90 -13.65
N ASN A 200 2.90 -2.15 -14.63
CA ASN A 200 2.17 -2.67 -15.79
C ASN A 200 3.03 -3.44 -16.81
N LEU A 201 4.36 -3.37 -16.69
CA LEU A 201 5.27 -4.23 -17.46
C LEU A 201 5.42 -5.62 -16.84
N GLY A 202 4.82 -5.83 -15.66
CA GLY A 202 4.93 -7.08 -14.92
C GLY A 202 6.25 -7.22 -14.19
N GLN A 203 6.98 -6.13 -13.98
CA GLN A 203 8.17 -6.11 -13.15
C GLN A 203 7.77 -6.00 -11.68
N VAL A 204 8.52 -6.67 -10.80
CA VAL A 204 8.33 -6.57 -9.36
C VAL A 204 9.65 -6.21 -8.70
N ALA A 205 9.67 -5.16 -7.87
CA ALA A 205 10.86 -4.79 -7.11
C ALA A 205 10.60 -4.90 -5.61
N TRP A 206 11.60 -5.27 -4.82
CA TRP A 206 11.47 -5.34 -3.35
C TRP A 206 12.79 -5.04 -2.63
N LEU A 207 12.68 -4.68 -1.36
CA LEU A 207 13.83 -4.54 -0.48
C LEU A 207 14.42 -5.91 -0.14
N ARG A 208 15.71 -6.07 -0.39
CA ARG A 208 16.53 -7.24 -0.03
C ARG A 208 17.70 -6.75 0.80
N ASN A 209 17.59 -6.73 2.13
CA ASN A 209 18.56 -6.03 2.99
C ASN A 209 20.00 -6.61 2.91
N PRO A 210 21.03 -5.84 2.49
CA PRO A 210 20.97 -4.51 1.87
C PRO A 210 20.76 -4.59 0.34
N GLY A 211 20.00 -3.63 -0.20
CA GLY A 211 19.75 -3.50 -1.64
C GLY A 211 18.30 -3.71 -2.08
N ILE A 212 18.12 -3.61 -3.39
CA ILE A 212 16.84 -3.76 -4.09
C ILE A 212 16.97 -4.89 -5.11
N MET A 213 16.02 -5.82 -5.09
CA MET A 213 15.87 -6.84 -6.12
C MET A 213 14.86 -6.36 -7.15
N LEU A 214 15.08 -6.75 -8.41
CA LEU A 214 14.13 -6.61 -9.51
C LEU A 214 13.85 -8.01 -10.06
N TRP A 215 12.57 -8.35 -10.18
CA TRP A 215 12.09 -9.52 -10.89
C TRP A 215 11.46 -9.12 -12.21
N GLU A 216 11.90 -9.77 -13.26
CA GLU A 216 11.37 -9.60 -14.60
C GLU A 216 11.48 -10.94 -15.36
N ASN A 217 10.41 -11.34 -16.04
CA ASN A 217 10.40 -12.54 -16.90
C ASN A 217 10.88 -13.83 -16.20
N GLY A 218 10.54 -14.00 -14.92
CA GLY A 218 10.89 -15.20 -14.15
C GLY A 218 12.28 -15.17 -13.51
N VAL A 219 13.06 -14.11 -13.71
CA VAL A 219 14.41 -13.95 -13.15
C VAL A 219 14.41 -12.83 -12.12
N ALA A 220 14.99 -13.08 -10.95
CA ALA A 220 15.23 -12.06 -9.93
C ALA A 220 16.73 -11.71 -9.90
N GLU A 221 17.04 -10.42 -9.99
CA GLU A 221 18.40 -9.90 -9.96
C GLU A 221 18.56 -8.74 -8.97
N LEU A 222 19.78 -8.54 -8.47
CA LEU A 222 20.12 -7.42 -7.61
C LEU A 222 20.28 -6.16 -8.47
N LEU A 223 19.35 -5.22 -8.34
CA LEU A 223 19.38 -3.95 -9.06
C LEU A 223 20.42 -2.99 -8.46
N THR A 224 20.49 -2.95 -7.12
CA THR A 224 21.43 -2.12 -6.37
C THR A 224 21.64 -2.73 -4.98
N ASP A 225 22.84 -2.55 -4.41
CA ASP A 225 23.21 -3.01 -3.06
C ASP A 225 22.94 -1.96 -1.96
N TRP A 226 22.38 -0.81 -2.32
CA TRP A 226 22.00 0.27 -1.40
C TRP A 226 20.57 0.77 -1.65
N GLY A 227 20.02 1.50 -0.67
CA GLY A 227 18.67 2.06 -0.73
C GLY A 227 17.62 1.20 -0.01
N GLY A 228 16.35 1.62 -0.13
CA GLY A 228 15.19 0.96 0.47
C GLY A 228 13.90 1.47 -0.15
N THR A 229 12.79 0.78 0.13
CA THR A 229 11.43 1.16 -0.32
C THR A 229 11.35 1.46 -1.81
N PRO A 230 11.54 0.45 -2.68
CA PRO A 230 11.44 0.66 -4.12
C PRO A 230 10.02 1.06 -4.52
N SER A 231 9.91 1.83 -5.59
CA SER A 231 8.64 2.18 -6.23
C SER A 231 8.87 2.14 -7.74
N LEU A 232 8.06 1.33 -8.45
CA LEU A 232 8.12 1.21 -9.90
C LEU A 232 7.04 2.08 -10.53
N ASN A 233 7.38 2.68 -11.67
CA ASN A 233 6.39 3.32 -12.54
C ASN A 233 6.06 2.40 -13.72
N ASN A 234 5.04 2.76 -14.50
CA ASN A 234 4.58 1.98 -15.65
C ASN A 234 5.46 2.13 -16.91
N LEU A 235 6.57 2.87 -16.84
CA LEU A 235 7.54 3.06 -17.92
C LEU A 235 8.79 2.17 -17.78
N GLY A 236 8.97 1.50 -16.63
CA GLY A 236 10.14 0.67 -16.33
C GLY A 236 11.15 1.44 -15.49
#